data_AF-A0AAW1WR32-F1
#
_entry.id   AF-A0AAW1WR32-F1
#
_cell.length_a   1.000
_cell.length_b   1.000
_cell.length_c   1.000
_cell.angle_alpha   90.00
_cell.angle_beta   90.00
_cell.angle_gamma   90.00
#
_symmetry.space_group_name_H-M   'P 1'
#
loop_
_entity.id
_entity.type
_entity.pdbx_description
1 polymer ?
#
loop_
_entity_poly.entity_id
_entity_poly.type
_entity_poly.pdbx_seq_one_letter_code
_entity_poly.pdbx_strand_id
1 'polypeptide(L)'
;MEQLGSPSLTRSLMEDTANNFLKSWAAVFRGDLDKTLLHTNMYQGSLSFPAKDDIPEKSLAFMDSLWFEEKHYVTRRFVFNAKEIETLRDKAKSEVVPNPTRVETLTCFLWKHATAASRYGSTSRRASIVAHAVNMRPRLKPSMSETAIGNIFWWATAANIPTDEAETTDDDDDDDQLCNLTKLLHESIKGFDNEYLKTFQGEEGFGAISGFLDQLQEDVDSLEPEVYAFTSWTKILREVDFGWGRPIWIGVMGKAEPTSRNLIVFVETQWSKGIEAWVTLEEKQMAILEKDPKFLAFASPNPPALQACDVCVSI
;
A
#
# COMPACT_ATOMS: atom_id res chain seq x y z
N MET A 1 12.54 -33.15 -4.40
CA MET A 1 11.71 -33.20 -5.61
C MET A 1 10.28 -33.24 -5.13
N GLU A 2 9.74 -32.07 -4.83
CA GLU A 2 8.31 -31.75 -4.69
C GLU A 2 8.27 -30.22 -4.54
N GLN A 3 8.34 -29.55 -5.69
CA GLN A 3 7.81 -28.21 -5.83
C GLN A 3 6.31 -28.40 -6.02
N LEU A 4 5.49 -27.81 -5.15
CA LEU A 4 4.09 -27.47 -5.40
C LEU A 4 3.63 -26.55 -4.27
N GLY A 5 4.17 -25.34 -4.28
CA GLY A 5 3.53 -24.19 -3.64
C GLY A 5 3.30 -23.17 -4.73
N SER A 6 2.05 -22.75 -4.93
CA SER A 6 1.73 -21.69 -5.88
C SER A 6 2.69 -20.50 -5.68
N PRO A 7 3.38 -20.01 -6.73
CA PRO A 7 4.25 -18.84 -6.63
C PRO A 7 3.54 -17.56 -6.17
N SER A 8 2.19 -17.53 -6.17
CA SER A 8 1.41 -16.34 -5.83
C SER A 8 1.36 -16.05 -4.33
N LEU A 9 1.43 -17.07 -3.47
CA LEU A 9 1.30 -16.91 -2.00
C LEU A 9 2.62 -16.62 -1.27
N THR A 10 3.77 -17.05 -1.83
CA THR A 10 5.10 -16.89 -1.22
C THR A 10 5.66 -15.46 -1.25
N ARG A 11 5.02 -14.54 -1.99
CA ARG A 11 5.49 -13.15 -2.14
C ARG A 11 5.02 -12.19 -1.05
N SER A 12 4.20 -12.65 -0.11
CA SER A 12 3.41 -11.76 0.76
C SER A 12 4.00 -11.49 2.14
N LEU A 13 5.26 -11.85 2.45
CA LEU A 13 5.91 -11.50 3.72
C LEU A 13 5.96 -9.97 3.88
N MET A 14 4.92 -9.42 4.50
CA MET A 14 4.74 -7.97 4.60
C MET A 14 5.37 -7.38 5.87
N GLU A 15 5.92 -6.21 5.60
CA GLU A 15 6.27 -5.08 6.45
C GLU A 15 6.92 -5.39 7.80
N ASP A 16 6.13 -5.56 8.87
CA ASP A 16 6.66 -5.69 10.23
C ASP A 16 7.47 -6.97 10.42
N THR A 17 7.04 -8.08 9.82
CA THR A 17 7.76 -9.36 9.92
C THR A 17 9.15 -9.25 9.29
N ALA A 18 9.23 -8.66 8.10
CA ALA A 18 10.49 -8.42 7.41
C ALA A 18 11.36 -7.40 8.17
N ASN A 19 10.77 -6.33 8.70
CA ASN A 19 11.47 -5.33 9.50
C ASN A 19 12.08 -5.94 10.77
N ASN A 20 11.32 -6.78 11.48
CA ASN A 20 11.78 -7.49 12.67
C ASN A 20 12.92 -8.43 12.34
N PHE A 21 12.80 -9.21 11.26
CA PHE A 21 13.88 -10.07 10.79
C PHE A 21 15.17 -9.27 10.53
N LEU A 22 15.08 -8.15 9.80
CA LEU A 22 16.23 -7.31 9.46
C LEU A 22 16.84 -6.63 10.69
N LYS A 23 16.01 -6.15 11.63
CA LYS A 23 16.48 -5.61 12.91
C LYS A 23 17.21 -6.66 13.75
N SER A 24 16.66 -7.88 13.84
CA SER A 24 17.31 -8.99 14.53
C SER A 24 18.61 -9.38 13.85
N TRP A 25 18.64 -9.49 12.53
CA TRP A 25 19.87 -9.82 11.79
C TRP A 25 20.96 -8.77 12.01
N ALA A 26 20.61 -7.49 11.92
CA ALA A 26 21.54 -6.40 12.19
C ALA A 26 22.07 -6.43 13.63
N ALA A 27 21.22 -6.75 14.62
CA ALA A 27 21.64 -6.84 16.01
C ALA A 27 22.57 -8.04 16.29
N VAL A 28 22.32 -9.20 15.66
CA VAL A 28 23.26 -10.34 15.69
C VAL A 28 24.62 -9.90 15.17
N PHE A 29 24.64 -9.20 14.03
CA PHE A 29 25.88 -8.78 13.38
C PHE A 29 26.72 -7.83 14.25
N ARG A 30 26.08 -6.96 15.04
CA ARG A 30 26.76 -6.06 15.98
C ARG A 30 27.21 -6.73 17.29
N GLY A 31 26.85 -8.00 17.52
CA GLY A 31 27.09 -8.69 18.79
C GLY A 31 26.17 -8.23 19.93
N ASP A 32 25.08 -7.52 19.63
CA ASP A 32 24.12 -6.98 20.61
C ASP A 32 23.11 -8.05 21.07
N LEU A 33 23.56 -9.25 21.43
CA LEU A 33 22.71 -10.43 21.65
C LEU A 33 21.60 -10.21 22.69
N ASP A 34 21.87 -9.44 23.75
CA ASP A 34 20.89 -9.07 24.79
C ASP A 34 19.75 -8.17 24.29
N LYS A 35 19.94 -7.46 23.16
CA LYS A 35 18.89 -6.69 22.47
C LYS A 35 18.27 -7.45 21.28
N THR A 36 18.88 -8.56 20.86
CA THR A 36 18.63 -9.22 19.57
C THR A 36 17.53 -10.27 19.62
N LEU A 37 17.31 -10.87 20.79
CA LEU A 37 16.08 -11.60 21.07
C LEU A 37 14.97 -10.58 21.40
N LEU A 38 14.62 -9.72 20.44
CA LEU A 38 13.22 -9.33 20.31
C LEU A 38 12.45 -10.65 20.43
N HIS A 39 11.62 -10.81 21.47
CA HIS A 39 10.84 -12.03 21.68
C HIS A 39 9.93 -12.21 20.47
N THR A 40 10.46 -12.86 19.44
CA THR A 40 9.81 -13.11 18.18
C THR A 40 8.62 -13.98 18.51
N ASN A 41 7.43 -13.41 18.35
CA ASN A 41 6.23 -14.12 18.73
C ASN A 41 5.79 -14.96 17.53
N MET A 42 6.31 -16.19 17.47
CA MET A 42 6.08 -17.12 16.36
C MET A 42 4.70 -17.77 16.38
N TYR A 43 3.96 -17.67 17.49
CA TYR A 43 2.73 -18.42 17.69
C TYR A 43 1.48 -17.54 17.75
N GLN A 44 1.57 -16.28 18.16
CA GLN A 44 0.38 -15.43 18.37
C GLN A 44 -0.41 -15.18 17.08
N GLY A 45 0.27 -15.10 15.94
CA GLY A 45 -0.38 -14.98 14.63
C GLY A 45 -1.27 -16.19 14.33
N SER A 46 -0.71 -17.40 14.38
CA SER A 46 -1.44 -18.64 14.10
C SER A 46 -2.51 -18.98 15.14
N LEU A 47 -2.31 -18.59 16.41
CA LEU A 47 -3.35 -18.73 17.43
C LEU A 47 -4.54 -17.80 17.19
N SER A 48 -4.29 -16.59 16.70
CA SER A 48 -5.35 -15.60 16.46
C SER A 48 -6.08 -15.86 15.14
N PHE A 49 -5.33 -16.28 14.13
CA PHE A 49 -5.80 -16.54 12.77
C PHE A 49 -5.37 -17.97 12.38
N PRO A 50 -6.10 -18.99 12.86
CA PRO A 50 -5.75 -20.39 12.61
C PRO A 50 -5.78 -20.67 11.10
N ALA A 51 -4.82 -21.50 10.66
CA ALA A 51 -4.76 -21.92 9.27
C ALA A 51 -6.00 -22.77 8.91
N LYS A 52 -6.38 -22.71 7.63
CA LYS A 52 -7.44 -23.55 7.08
C LYS A 52 -6.87 -24.32 5.88
N ASP A 53 -6.99 -25.63 5.93
CA ASP A 53 -6.45 -26.52 4.90
C ASP A 53 -7.27 -26.45 3.59
N ASP A 54 -8.58 -26.22 3.71
CA ASP A 54 -9.52 -26.16 2.58
C ASP A 54 -9.93 -24.72 2.27
N ILE A 55 -9.08 -23.99 1.52
CA ILE A 55 -9.47 -22.71 0.91
C ILE A 55 -10.22 -23.00 -0.39
N PRO A 56 -11.45 -22.49 -0.60
CA PRO A 56 -12.20 -22.71 -1.82
C PRO A 56 -11.43 -22.25 -3.06
N GLU A 57 -11.38 -23.10 -4.08
CA GLU A 57 -10.70 -22.81 -5.36
C GLU A 57 -11.22 -21.51 -6.01
N LYS A 58 -12.52 -21.23 -5.87
CA LYS A 58 -13.12 -19.96 -6.35
C LYS A 58 -12.42 -18.72 -5.79
N SER A 59 -12.07 -18.74 -4.50
CA SER A 59 -11.47 -17.61 -3.80
C SER A 59 -10.02 -17.42 -4.21
N LEU A 60 -9.29 -18.52 -4.43
CA LEU A 60 -7.93 -18.49 -4.97
C LEU A 60 -7.91 -17.97 -6.40
N ALA A 61 -8.77 -18.49 -7.26
CA ALA A 61 -8.87 -18.08 -8.66
C ALA A 61 -9.26 -16.59 -8.80
N PHE A 62 -10.20 -16.11 -7.98
CA PHE A 62 -10.57 -14.69 -7.95
C PHE A 62 -9.40 -13.80 -7.51
N MET A 63 -8.68 -14.18 -6.45
CA MET A 63 -7.53 -13.41 -5.99
C MET A 63 -6.39 -13.42 -7.03
N ASP A 64 -6.17 -14.55 -7.70
CA ASP A 64 -5.16 -14.65 -8.76
C ASP A 64 -5.53 -13.77 -9.96
N SER A 65 -6.80 -13.76 -10.40
CA SER A 65 -7.25 -12.91 -11.51
C SER A 65 -7.22 -11.42 -11.16
N LEU A 66 -7.57 -11.05 -9.92
CA LEU A 66 -7.58 -9.67 -9.45
C LEU A 66 -6.17 -9.07 -9.34
N TRP A 67 -5.17 -9.88 -8.95
CA TRP A 67 -3.84 -9.39 -8.58
C TRP A 67 -2.70 -9.76 -9.52
N PHE A 68 -2.90 -10.71 -10.44
CA PHE A 68 -1.83 -11.22 -11.30
C PHE A 68 -2.25 -11.33 -12.75
N GLU A 69 -2.93 -10.29 -13.26
CA GLU A 69 -3.29 -10.21 -14.66
C GLU A 69 -2.04 -10.10 -15.54
N GLU A 70 -2.05 -10.80 -16.69
CA GLU A 70 -0.98 -10.70 -17.69
C GLU A 70 -1.15 -9.43 -18.53
N LYS A 71 -0.40 -8.39 -18.17
CA LYS A 71 -0.30 -7.13 -18.93
C LYS A 71 1.15 -6.63 -18.92
N HIS A 72 1.46 -5.68 -19.78
CA HIS A 72 2.76 -5.01 -19.76
C HIS A 72 2.80 -3.96 -18.65
N TYR A 73 3.34 -4.33 -17.50
CA TYR A 73 3.53 -3.44 -16.35
C TYR A 73 4.92 -2.81 -16.35
N VAL A 74 5.00 -1.58 -15.83
CA VAL A 74 6.25 -0.89 -15.55
C VAL A 74 6.20 -0.27 -14.15
N THR A 75 7.34 -0.28 -13.46
CA THR A 75 7.50 0.41 -12.18
C THR A 75 8.27 1.71 -12.38
N ARG A 76 7.79 2.79 -11.75
CA ARG A 76 8.45 4.10 -11.68
C ARG A 76 8.46 4.60 -10.26
N ARG A 77 9.50 5.38 -9.95
CA ARG A 77 9.64 6.03 -8.65
C ARG A 77 9.30 7.51 -8.77
N PHE A 78 8.42 7.97 -7.89
CA PHE A 78 8.04 9.37 -7.75
C PHE A 78 8.33 9.83 -6.32
N VAL A 79 8.97 10.97 -6.16
CA VAL A 79 9.33 11.51 -4.84
C VAL A 79 8.47 12.73 -4.53
N PHE A 80 7.83 12.68 -3.36
CA PHE A 80 7.05 13.77 -2.79
C PHE A 80 7.83 14.33 -1.60
N ASN A 81 8.25 15.59 -1.64
CA ASN A 81 8.93 16.17 -0.49
C ASN A 81 7.91 16.63 0.55
N ALA A 82 8.42 16.99 1.73
CA ALA A 82 7.60 17.35 2.87
C ALA A 82 6.62 18.50 2.55
N LYS A 83 7.05 19.50 1.77
CA LYS A 83 6.22 20.66 1.41
C LYS A 83 5.03 20.27 0.53
N GLU A 84 5.27 19.46 -0.50
CA GLU A 84 4.22 19.00 -1.42
C GLU A 84 3.22 18.11 -0.67
N ILE A 85 3.70 17.23 0.22
CA ILE A 85 2.84 16.39 1.06
C ILE A 85 1.94 17.25 1.96
N GLU A 86 2.49 18.25 2.65
CA GLU A 86 1.67 19.11 3.52
C GLU A 86 0.65 19.92 2.73
N THR A 87 1.01 20.39 1.53
CA THR A 87 0.07 21.09 0.64
C THR A 87 -1.09 20.17 0.22
N LEU A 88 -0.79 18.93 -0.18
CA LEU A 88 -1.82 17.94 -0.50
C LEU A 88 -2.68 17.58 0.72
N ARG A 89 -2.09 17.53 1.92
CA ARG A 89 -2.82 17.26 3.15
C ARG A 89 -3.82 18.36 3.45
N ASP A 90 -3.46 19.62 3.22
CA ASP A 90 -4.36 20.75 3.38
C ASP A 90 -5.54 20.68 2.40
N LYS A 91 -5.27 20.33 1.13
CA LYS A 91 -6.30 20.11 0.10
C LYS A 91 -7.24 18.93 0.41
N ALA A 92 -6.71 17.90 1.07
CA ALA A 92 -7.46 16.69 1.42
C ALA A 92 -8.33 16.83 2.68
N LYS A 93 -8.27 17.98 3.40
CA LYS A 93 -9.02 18.19 4.65
C LYS A 93 -10.51 18.27 4.40
N SER A 94 -11.27 17.75 5.36
CA SER A 94 -12.71 17.92 5.41
C SER A 94 -13.21 17.98 6.85
N GLU A 95 -14.50 18.23 7.06
CA GLU A 95 -15.10 18.13 8.39
C GLU A 95 -14.98 16.71 8.98
N VAL A 96 -15.20 15.68 8.15
CA VAL A 96 -15.03 14.26 8.52
C VAL A 96 -13.56 13.89 8.80
N VAL A 97 -12.63 14.40 7.98
CA VAL A 97 -11.18 14.13 8.06
C VAL A 97 -10.42 15.45 8.24
N PRO A 98 -10.41 16.05 9.44
CA PRO A 98 -9.79 17.36 9.66
C PRO A 98 -8.25 17.30 9.62
N ASN A 99 -7.67 16.11 9.81
CA ASN A 99 -6.24 15.87 9.85
C ASN A 99 -5.87 14.59 9.07
N PRO A 100 -5.97 14.59 7.74
CA PRO A 100 -5.61 13.42 6.94
C PRO A 100 -4.14 13.06 7.13
N THR A 101 -3.82 11.77 7.17
CA THR A 101 -2.43 11.31 7.29
C THR A 101 -1.69 11.49 5.98
N ARG A 102 -0.35 11.61 6.04
CA ARG A 102 0.51 11.67 4.83
C ARG A 102 0.25 10.51 3.87
N VAL A 103 0.03 9.31 4.42
CA VAL A 103 -0.19 8.09 3.63
C VAL A 103 -1.59 8.08 3.01
N GLU A 104 -2.65 8.39 3.76
CA GLU A 104 -4.02 8.50 3.20
C GLU A 104 -4.06 9.53 2.07
N THR A 105 -3.50 10.72 2.30
CA THR A 105 -3.45 11.78 1.29
C THR A 105 -2.74 11.34 0.02
N LEU A 106 -1.56 10.72 0.13
CA LEU A 106 -0.82 10.26 -1.06
C LEU A 106 -1.51 9.07 -1.74
N THR A 107 -2.18 8.18 -0.99
CA THR A 107 -3.01 7.14 -1.58
C THR A 107 -4.12 7.75 -2.44
N CYS A 108 -4.89 8.68 -1.90
CA CYS A 108 -5.99 9.30 -2.63
C CYS A 108 -5.51 10.15 -3.81
N PHE A 109 -4.40 10.86 -3.66
CA PHE A 109 -3.78 11.62 -4.75
C PHE A 109 -3.35 10.71 -5.91
N LEU A 110 -2.59 9.64 -5.63
CA LEU A 110 -2.17 8.69 -6.67
C LEU A 110 -3.35 7.92 -7.27
N TRP A 111 -4.34 7.55 -6.44
CA TRP A 111 -5.56 6.90 -6.91
C TRP A 111 -6.33 7.79 -7.89
N LYS A 112 -6.48 9.09 -7.57
CA LYS A 112 -7.08 10.10 -8.45
C LYS A 112 -6.39 10.15 -9.81
N HIS A 113 -5.08 10.38 -9.82
CA HIS A 113 -4.31 10.55 -11.06
C HIS A 113 -4.16 9.26 -11.86
N ALA A 114 -4.01 8.11 -11.20
CA ALA A 114 -3.97 6.82 -11.89
C ALA A 114 -5.31 6.48 -12.55
N THR A 115 -6.42 6.79 -11.88
CA THR A 115 -7.78 6.63 -12.44
C THR A 115 -8.02 7.59 -13.60
N ALA A 116 -7.54 8.83 -13.54
CA ALA A 116 -7.60 9.75 -14.67
C ALA A 116 -6.77 9.24 -15.86
N ALA A 117 -5.57 8.71 -15.60
CA ALA A 117 -4.70 8.14 -16.62
C ALA A 117 -5.30 6.90 -17.29
N SER A 118 -5.97 6.01 -16.56
CA SER A 118 -6.63 4.83 -17.15
C SER A 118 -7.80 5.18 -18.08
N ARG A 119 -8.43 6.34 -17.87
CA ARG A 119 -9.54 6.85 -18.68
C ARG A 119 -9.10 7.70 -19.87
N TYR A 120 -7.82 8.03 -19.98
CA TYR A 120 -7.34 8.92 -21.04
C TYR A 120 -7.67 8.38 -22.44
N GLY A 121 -8.33 9.21 -23.26
CA GLY A 121 -8.77 8.83 -24.60
C GLY A 121 -9.96 7.85 -24.63
N SER A 122 -10.61 7.61 -23.49
CA SER A 122 -11.80 6.78 -23.37
C SER A 122 -13.00 7.62 -22.88
N THR A 123 -14.20 7.30 -23.37
CA THR A 123 -15.46 7.84 -22.81
C THR A 123 -15.96 7.03 -21.62
N SER A 124 -15.21 5.99 -21.23
CA SER A 124 -15.60 5.07 -20.17
C SER A 124 -15.57 5.73 -18.79
N ARG A 125 -16.69 5.64 -18.07
CA ARG A 125 -16.84 6.07 -16.67
C ARG A 125 -16.69 4.90 -15.68
N ARG A 126 -15.76 3.98 -15.95
CA ARG A 126 -15.52 2.82 -15.08
C ARG A 126 -15.25 3.25 -13.65
N ALA A 127 -15.85 2.55 -12.69
CA ALA A 127 -15.53 2.73 -11.28
C ALA A 127 -14.04 2.45 -11.02
N SER A 128 -13.55 2.88 -9.87
CA SER A 128 -12.22 2.50 -9.42
C SER A 128 -12.28 2.08 -7.96
N ILE A 129 -11.46 1.10 -7.58
CA ILE A 129 -11.36 0.59 -6.22
C ILE A 129 -9.93 0.76 -5.75
N VAL A 130 -9.79 1.29 -4.54
CA VAL A 130 -8.53 1.27 -3.80
C VAL A 130 -8.56 0.11 -2.82
N ALA A 131 -7.45 -0.63 -2.71
CA ALA A 131 -7.23 -1.64 -1.69
C ALA A 131 -5.95 -1.31 -0.93
N HIS A 132 -6.09 -0.70 0.25
CA HIS A 132 -4.95 -0.29 1.06
C HIS A 132 -4.63 -1.36 2.11
N ALA A 133 -3.39 -1.85 2.13
CA ALA A 133 -2.94 -2.82 3.13
C ALA A 133 -2.80 -2.13 4.50
N VAL A 134 -3.52 -2.64 5.49
CA VAL A 134 -3.56 -2.09 6.84
C VAL A 134 -3.07 -3.13 7.85
N ASN A 135 -2.10 -2.74 8.67
CA ASN A 135 -1.60 -3.57 9.76
C ASN A 135 -2.70 -3.84 10.80
N MET A 136 -3.03 -5.13 11.03
CA MET A 136 -4.07 -5.52 11.99
C MET A 136 -3.55 -5.46 13.44
N ARG A 137 -2.24 -5.58 13.66
CA ARG A 137 -1.65 -5.73 15.01
C ARG A 137 -2.08 -4.63 16.00
N PRO A 138 -1.93 -3.33 15.69
CA PRO A 138 -2.28 -2.27 16.64
C PRO A 138 -3.79 -2.08 16.81
N ARG A 139 -4.61 -2.69 15.94
CA ARG A 139 -6.06 -2.48 15.88
C ARG A 139 -6.84 -3.48 16.73
N LEU A 140 -6.22 -4.60 17.11
CA LEU A 140 -6.79 -5.57 18.03
C LEU A 140 -6.82 -5.02 19.48
N LYS A 141 -7.73 -5.54 20.30
CA LYS A 141 -7.84 -5.25 21.74
C LYS A 141 -7.88 -6.55 22.55
N PRO A 142 -6.82 -6.87 23.33
CA PRO A 142 -5.55 -6.12 23.43
C PRO A 142 -4.77 -6.12 22.10
N SER A 143 -3.94 -5.10 21.90
CA SER A 143 -3.10 -5.00 20.70
C SER A 143 -2.16 -6.19 20.60
N MET A 144 -1.98 -6.69 19.37
CA MET A 144 -1.03 -7.76 19.10
C MET A 144 0.40 -7.21 19.12
N SER A 145 1.36 -8.05 19.51
CA SER A 145 2.77 -7.64 19.52
C SER A 145 3.25 -7.26 18.13
N GLU A 146 4.02 -6.17 18.02
CA GLU A 146 4.73 -5.83 16.78
C GLU A 146 5.72 -6.92 16.37
N THR A 147 6.19 -7.74 17.33
CA THR A 147 7.08 -8.90 17.08
C THR A 147 6.35 -10.17 16.65
N ALA A 148 5.01 -10.14 16.53
CA ALA A 148 4.24 -11.27 16.03
C ALA A 148 4.56 -11.51 14.55
N ILE A 149 5.09 -12.70 14.24
CA ILE A 149 5.43 -13.07 12.87
C ILE A 149 4.18 -13.44 12.08
N GLY A 150 4.14 -13.01 10.83
CA GLY A 150 3.17 -13.44 9.84
C GLY A 150 2.60 -12.28 9.02
N ASN A 151 1.73 -12.65 8.09
CA ASN A 151 0.99 -11.72 7.23
C ASN A 151 -0.25 -11.22 7.97
N ILE A 152 -0.02 -10.37 8.96
CA ILE A 152 -1.04 -9.85 9.88
C ILE A 152 -1.47 -8.46 9.40
N PHE A 153 -1.98 -8.42 8.18
CA PHE A 153 -2.56 -7.24 7.55
C PHE A 153 -3.86 -7.64 6.84
N TRP A 154 -4.70 -6.67 6.52
CA TRP A 154 -5.82 -6.87 5.61
C TRP A 154 -6.02 -5.64 4.72
N TRP A 155 -6.92 -5.77 3.74
CA TRP A 155 -7.26 -4.70 2.80
C TRP A 155 -8.40 -3.85 3.36
N ALA A 156 -8.16 -2.55 3.52
CA ALA A 156 -9.22 -1.55 3.59
C ALA A 156 -9.57 -1.14 2.16
N THR A 157 -10.80 -1.41 1.72
CA THR A 157 -11.27 -1.13 0.37
C THR A 157 -12.19 0.07 0.31
N ALA A 158 -12.04 0.91 -0.71
CA ALA A 158 -12.96 2.01 -0.99
C ALA A 158 -13.21 2.10 -2.49
N ALA A 159 -14.47 2.31 -2.88
CA ALA A 159 -14.87 2.43 -4.28
C ALA A 159 -15.23 3.87 -4.61
N ASN A 160 -14.71 4.37 -5.72
CA ASN A 160 -15.12 5.62 -6.34
C ASN A 160 -15.94 5.30 -7.60
N ILE A 161 -17.25 5.48 -7.49
CA ILE A 161 -18.23 5.20 -8.54
C ILE A 161 -18.64 6.55 -9.14
N PRO A 162 -18.36 6.80 -10.43
CA PRO A 162 -18.79 8.03 -11.09
C PRO A 162 -20.31 8.18 -11.08
N THR A 163 -20.80 9.35 -10.68
CA THR A 163 -22.23 9.72 -10.76
C THR A 163 -22.44 10.76 -11.87
N ASP A 164 -23.65 10.81 -12.44
CA ASP A 164 -23.99 11.73 -13.55
C ASP A 164 -24.02 13.22 -13.13
N GLU A 165 -24.08 13.52 -11.82
CA GLU A 165 -24.10 14.90 -11.30
C GLU A 165 -22.72 15.57 -11.22
N ALA A 166 -21.64 14.78 -11.32
CA ALA A 166 -20.26 15.26 -11.26
C ALA A 166 -19.81 16.03 -12.52
N GLU A 167 -20.70 16.21 -13.52
CA GLU A 167 -20.43 16.88 -14.79
C GLU A 167 -20.61 18.41 -14.78
N THR A 168 -20.97 19.00 -13.64
CA THR A 168 -21.28 20.45 -13.59
C THR A 168 -20.19 21.35 -13.02
N THR A 169 -19.09 20.79 -12.53
CA THR A 169 -17.94 21.59 -12.11
C THR A 169 -16.80 21.43 -13.11
N ASP A 170 -16.41 22.56 -13.70
CA ASP A 170 -15.22 22.71 -14.52
C ASP A 170 -13.99 22.11 -13.82
N ASP A 171 -12.89 21.92 -14.56
CA ASP A 171 -11.55 21.45 -14.14
C ASP A 171 -10.92 22.11 -12.87
N ASP A 172 -11.64 23.03 -12.22
CA ASP A 172 -11.28 23.85 -11.07
C ASP A 172 -11.59 23.20 -9.70
N ASP A 173 -12.30 22.07 -9.61
CA ASP A 173 -12.64 21.43 -8.32
C ASP A 173 -11.75 20.22 -7.97
N ASP A 174 -10.46 20.34 -8.31
CA ASP A 174 -9.43 19.30 -8.12
C ASP A 174 -9.22 18.93 -6.63
N ASP A 175 -9.52 19.89 -5.75
CA ASP A 175 -9.39 19.76 -4.30
C ASP A 175 -10.59 19.04 -3.69
N ASP A 176 -11.83 19.31 -4.14
CA ASP A 176 -13.02 18.61 -3.66
C ASP A 176 -12.99 17.12 -4.02
N GLN A 177 -12.48 16.77 -5.20
CA GLN A 177 -12.30 15.36 -5.56
C GLN A 177 -11.29 14.66 -4.62
N LEU A 178 -10.14 15.28 -4.35
CA LEU A 178 -9.14 14.71 -3.44
C LEU A 178 -9.69 14.56 -2.02
N CYS A 179 -10.42 15.58 -1.54
CA CYS A 179 -11.14 15.58 -0.28
C CYS A 179 -12.14 14.42 -0.19
N ASN A 180 -12.98 14.23 -1.21
CA ASN A 180 -13.97 13.15 -1.23
C ASN A 180 -13.35 11.76 -1.26
N LEU A 181 -12.32 11.54 -2.07
CA LEU A 181 -11.56 10.28 -2.07
C LEU A 181 -10.90 10.01 -0.71
N THR A 182 -10.45 11.06 -0.03
CA THR A 182 -9.85 10.96 1.31
C THR A 182 -10.88 10.56 2.35
N LYS A 183 -12.11 11.10 2.31
CA LYS A 183 -13.21 10.66 3.19
C LYS A 183 -13.51 9.17 3.00
N LEU A 184 -13.68 8.72 1.76
CA LEU A 184 -13.97 7.32 1.43
C LEU A 184 -12.89 6.37 1.97
N LEU A 185 -11.62 6.68 1.72
CA LEU A 185 -10.52 5.87 2.23
C LEU A 185 -10.43 5.91 3.76
N HIS A 186 -10.58 7.09 4.37
CA HIS A 186 -10.51 7.26 5.80
C HIS A 186 -11.59 6.45 6.54
N GLU A 187 -12.83 6.48 6.03
CA GLU A 187 -13.94 5.70 6.57
C GLU A 187 -13.67 4.20 6.46
N SER A 188 -13.18 3.74 5.31
CA SER A 188 -12.78 2.33 5.11
C SER A 188 -11.70 1.89 6.10
N ILE A 189 -10.63 2.68 6.23
CA ILE A 189 -9.53 2.41 7.17
C ILE A 189 -10.03 2.46 8.62
N LYS A 190 -10.94 3.36 8.96
CA LYS A 190 -11.51 3.50 10.31
C LYS A 190 -12.46 2.35 10.65
N GLY A 191 -13.27 1.90 9.69
CA GLY A 191 -14.17 0.75 9.82
C GLY A 191 -13.43 -0.57 10.03
N PHE A 192 -12.17 -0.63 9.62
CA PHE A 192 -11.26 -1.72 9.94
C PHE A 192 -10.76 -1.66 11.40
N ASP A 193 -11.68 -1.72 12.36
CA ASP A 193 -11.39 -1.62 13.79
C ASP A 193 -11.32 -2.99 14.49
N ASN A 194 -11.22 -2.98 15.82
CA ASN A 194 -11.17 -4.19 16.62
C ASN A 194 -12.44 -5.06 16.47
N GLU A 195 -13.62 -4.46 16.35
CA GLU A 195 -14.88 -5.21 16.29
C GLU A 195 -14.97 -5.95 14.96
N TYR A 196 -14.63 -5.29 13.86
CA TYR A 196 -14.50 -5.93 12.57
C TYR A 196 -13.43 -7.03 12.57
N LEU A 197 -12.24 -6.74 13.10
CA LEU A 197 -11.12 -7.70 13.15
C LEU A 197 -11.40 -8.96 13.97
N LYS A 198 -12.23 -8.85 15.02
CA LYS A 198 -12.66 -10.02 15.80
C LYS A 198 -13.41 -11.04 14.95
N THR A 199 -14.11 -10.60 13.90
CA THR A 199 -14.80 -11.51 12.98
C THR A 199 -13.83 -12.39 12.20
N PHE A 200 -12.56 -12.02 12.10
CA PHE A 200 -11.53 -12.81 11.41
C PHE A 200 -10.79 -13.77 12.35
N GLN A 201 -11.03 -13.69 13.66
CA GLN A 201 -10.31 -14.50 14.64
C GLN A 201 -10.97 -15.86 14.86
N GLY A 202 -10.16 -16.86 15.20
CA GLY A 202 -10.63 -18.21 15.51
C GLY A 202 -11.07 -19.03 14.30
N GLU A 203 -11.66 -20.21 14.55
CA GLU A 203 -11.97 -21.21 13.52
C GLU A 203 -13.03 -20.73 12.50
N GLU A 204 -13.96 -19.89 12.95
CA GLU A 204 -15.00 -19.30 12.08
C GLU A 204 -14.51 -18.09 11.28
N GLY A 205 -13.32 -17.57 11.58
CA GLY A 205 -12.79 -16.35 10.98
C GLY A 205 -12.66 -16.39 9.46
N PHE A 206 -12.44 -17.59 8.92
CA PHE A 206 -12.43 -17.80 7.47
C PHE A 206 -13.77 -17.47 6.82
N GLY A 207 -14.90 -17.67 7.50
CA GLY A 207 -16.22 -17.34 6.97
C GLY A 207 -16.37 -15.85 6.69
N ALA A 208 -15.87 -14.99 7.60
CA ALA A 208 -15.85 -13.55 7.42
C ALA A 208 -14.92 -13.12 6.28
N ILE A 209 -13.74 -13.73 6.17
CA ILE A 209 -12.81 -13.51 5.06
C ILE A 209 -13.45 -13.92 3.72
N SER A 210 -14.08 -15.09 3.66
CA SER A 210 -14.75 -15.58 2.46
C SER A 210 -15.92 -14.68 2.06
N GLY A 211 -16.72 -14.22 3.02
CA GLY A 211 -17.82 -13.28 2.75
C GLY A 211 -17.34 -11.95 2.20
N PHE A 212 -16.22 -11.43 2.71
CA PHE A 212 -15.56 -10.25 2.15
C PHE A 212 -15.09 -10.48 0.70
N LEU A 213 -14.46 -11.62 0.42
CA LEU A 213 -14.01 -11.95 -0.94
C LEU A 213 -15.19 -12.12 -1.90
N ASP A 214 -16.27 -12.74 -1.46
CA ASP A 214 -17.49 -12.91 -2.25
C ASP A 214 -18.12 -11.54 -2.60
N GLN A 215 -18.19 -10.61 -1.64
CA GLN A 215 -18.67 -9.24 -1.89
C GLN A 215 -17.74 -8.47 -2.84
N LEU A 216 -16.42 -8.56 -2.64
CA LEU A 216 -15.46 -7.89 -3.51
C LEU A 216 -15.53 -8.45 -4.94
N GLN A 217 -15.77 -9.75 -5.09
CA GLN A 217 -15.97 -10.37 -6.40
C GLN A 217 -17.24 -9.85 -7.06
N GLU A 218 -18.36 -9.77 -6.34
CA GLU A 218 -19.61 -9.21 -6.87
C GLU A 218 -19.42 -7.75 -7.34
N ASP A 219 -18.72 -6.93 -6.55
CA ASP A 219 -18.42 -5.54 -6.91
C ASP A 219 -17.54 -5.46 -8.17
N VAL A 220 -16.53 -6.32 -8.29
CA VAL A 220 -15.62 -6.38 -9.45
C VAL A 220 -16.37 -6.84 -10.69
N ASP A 221 -17.19 -7.89 -10.59
CA ASP A 221 -17.96 -8.43 -11.69
C ASP A 221 -19.05 -7.45 -12.16
N SER A 222 -19.66 -6.70 -11.23
CA SER A 222 -20.73 -5.75 -11.56
C SER A 222 -20.23 -4.41 -12.08
N LEU A 223 -19.12 -3.88 -11.53
CA LEU A 223 -18.65 -2.53 -11.85
C LEU A 223 -17.53 -2.51 -12.89
N GLU A 224 -16.88 -3.66 -13.10
CA GLU A 224 -15.62 -3.80 -13.82
C GLU A 224 -14.63 -2.66 -13.48
N PRO A 225 -14.24 -2.49 -12.22
CA PRO A 225 -13.47 -1.33 -11.80
C PRO A 225 -12.00 -1.43 -12.19
N GLU A 226 -11.31 -0.29 -12.25
CA GLU A 226 -9.85 -0.26 -12.13
C GLU A 226 -9.47 -0.45 -10.65
N VAL A 227 -8.67 -1.46 -10.34
CA VAL A 227 -8.29 -1.78 -8.95
C VAL A 227 -6.83 -1.39 -8.71
N TYR A 228 -6.59 -0.62 -7.64
CA TYR A 228 -5.27 -0.14 -7.25
C TYR A 228 -4.92 -0.59 -5.83
N ALA A 229 -3.86 -1.40 -5.69
CA ALA A 229 -3.37 -1.85 -4.40
C ALA A 229 -2.31 -0.88 -3.83
N PHE A 230 -2.39 -0.59 -2.54
CA PHE A 230 -1.46 0.28 -1.84
C PHE A 230 -0.87 -0.40 -0.60
N THR A 231 0.40 -0.14 -0.30
CA THR A 231 1.12 -0.63 0.90
C THR A 231 2.11 0.43 1.35
N SER A 232 2.37 0.51 2.67
CA SER A 232 3.14 1.60 3.28
C SER A 232 4.30 1.09 4.10
N TRP A 233 5.49 1.14 3.51
CA TRP A 233 6.75 0.73 4.12
C TRP A 233 7.42 1.87 4.90
N THR A 234 6.64 2.90 5.26
CA THR A 234 7.11 4.14 5.90
C THR A 234 7.76 3.91 7.26
N LYS A 235 7.50 2.79 7.93
CA LYS A 235 8.09 2.42 9.23
C LYS A 235 9.22 1.38 9.14
N ILE A 236 9.49 0.86 7.95
CA ILE A 236 10.42 -0.25 7.76
C ILE A 236 11.83 0.30 7.51
N LEU A 237 12.85 -0.44 7.95
CA LEU A 237 14.25 -0.26 7.54
C LEU A 237 14.95 1.04 7.97
N ARG A 238 14.21 2.01 8.53
CA ARG A 238 14.76 3.31 8.99
C ARG A 238 15.82 3.20 10.09
N GLU A 239 15.79 2.12 10.84
CA GLU A 239 16.62 1.91 12.04
C GLU A 239 17.57 0.72 11.89
N VAL A 240 17.59 0.08 10.73
CA VAL A 240 18.45 -1.08 10.50
C VAL A 240 19.87 -0.57 10.30
N ASP A 241 20.79 -1.03 11.15
CA ASP A 241 22.20 -0.64 11.12
C ASP A 241 23.07 -1.86 11.44
N PHE A 242 23.86 -2.34 10.48
CA PHE A 242 24.70 -3.52 10.69
C PHE A 242 26.01 -3.22 11.44
N GLY A 243 26.22 -2.00 11.94
CA GLY A 243 27.42 -1.56 12.64
C GLY A 243 28.30 -0.61 11.81
N TRP A 244 27.90 -0.30 10.57
CA TRP A 244 28.57 0.66 9.69
C TRP A 244 27.67 1.84 9.29
N GLY A 245 26.59 2.05 10.03
CA GLY A 245 25.62 3.10 9.78
C GLY A 245 24.37 2.61 9.03
N ARG A 246 23.39 3.50 8.97
CA ARG A 246 22.07 3.24 8.38
C ARG A 246 22.09 3.34 6.85
N PRO A 247 21.17 2.65 6.15
CA PRO A 247 21.00 2.82 4.71
C PRO A 247 20.81 4.29 4.33
N ILE A 248 21.52 4.72 3.28
CA ILE A 248 21.33 6.06 2.72
C ILE A 248 20.02 6.13 1.92
N TRP A 249 19.66 5.03 1.29
CA TRP A 249 18.47 4.89 0.43
C TRP A 249 17.98 3.43 0.43
N ILE A 250 16.69 3.24 0.16
CA ILE A 250 16.04 1.93 0.14
C ILE A 250 15.33 1.79 -1.21
N GLY A 251 15.80 0.85 -2.02
CA GLY A 251 15.09 0.42 -3.23
C GLY A 251 14.08 -0.67 -2.91
N VAL A 252 12.86 -0.56 -3.45
CA VAL A 252 11.77 -1.53 -3.19
C VAL A 252 11.65 -2.57 -4.29
N MET A 253 11.59 -2.10 -5.54
CA MET A 253 11.23 -2.93 -6.68
C MET A 253 12.24 -2.79 -7.82
N GLY A 254 12.56 -3.93 -8.42
CA GLY A 254 13.30 -3.99 -9.68
C GLY A 254 12.38 -3.85 -10.89
N LYS A 255 12.74 -4.49 -12.00
CA LYS A 255 11.89 -4.53 -13.19
C LYS A 255 10.55 -5.22 -12.87
N ALA A 256 9.44 -4.62 -13.26
CA ALA A 256 8.12 -5.21 -13.12
C ALA A 256 8.05 -6.56 -13.86
N GLU A 257 7.37 -7.52 -13.26
CA GLU A 257 7.13 -8.83 -13.86
C GLU A 257 5.99 -8.77 -14.89
N PRO A 258 5.95 -9.69 -15.88
CA PRO A 258 4.86 -9.77 -16.85
C PRO A 258 3.48 -10.04 -16.23
N THR A 259 3.45 -10.69 -15.06
CA THR A 259 2.26 -10.85 -14.23
C THR A 259 2.35 -9.92 -13.04
N SER A 260 1.47 -8.93 -12.99
CA SER A 260 1.46 -7.96 -11.90
C SER A 260 0.08 -7.35 -11.71
N ARG A 261 0.02 -6.36 -10.82
CA ARG A 261 -1.14 -5.52 -10.57
C ARG A 261 -0.72 -4.07 -10.53
N ASN A 262 -1.71 -3.20 -10.61
CA ASN A 262 -1.54 -1.81 -10.20
C ASN A 262 -1.20 -1.77 -8.70
N LEU A 263 0.09 -1.59 -8.38
CA LEU A 263 0.63 -1.64 -7.02
C LEU A 263 1.45 -0.41 -6.72
N ILE A 264 1.13 0.26 -5.63
CA ILE A 264 1.87 1.41 -5.13
C ILE A 264 2.48 1.05 -3.78
N VAL A 265 3.79 1.23 -3.63
CA VAL A 265 4.51 1.07 -2.37
C VAL A 265 5.09 2.40 -1.92
N PHE A 266 4.74 2.84 -0.72
CA PHE A 266 5.32 4.05 -0.11
C PHE A 266 6.52 3.73 0.75
N VAL A 267 7.62 4.47 0.60
CA VAL A 267 8.81 4.38 1.45
C VAL A 267 9.16 5.76 1.95
N GLU A 268 9.48 5.91 3.23
CA GLU A 268 10.01 7.18 3.72
C GLU A 268 11.43 7.41 3.21
N THR A 269 11.70 8.63 2.79
CA THR A 269 13.08 9.05 2.51
C THR A 269 13.88 9.01 3.82
N GLN A 270 15.11 8.50 3.79
CA GLN A 270 15.88 8.26 5.03
C GLN A 270 16.25 9.55 5.78
N TRP A 271 16.45 10.65 5.06
CA TRP A 271 17.03 11.89 5.60
C TRP A 271 16.11 13.11 5.48
N SER A 272 14.87 12.92 5.03
CA SER A 272 13.87 13.98 4.92
C SER A 272 12.50 13.47 5.38
N LYS A 273 11.51 14.36 5.49
CA LYS A 273 10.12 13.98 5.76
C LYS A 273 9.32 13.63 4.49
N GLY A 274 10.00 13.49 3.36
CA GLY A 274 9.43 13.08 2.09
C GLY A 274 9.09 11.58 2.02
N ILE A 275 8.34 11.22 0.99
CA ILE A 275 7.92 9.85 0.69
C ILE A 275 8.23 9.55 -0.78
N GLU A 276 8.87 8.41 -1.01
CA GLU A 276 8.99 7.81 -2.34
C GLU A 276 7.78 6.90 -2.59
N ALA A 277 7.08 7.11 -3.69
CA ALA A 277 6.08 6.20 -4.22
C ALA A 277 6.70 5.37 -5.35
N TRP A 278 6.76 4.06 -5.15
CA TRP A 278 7.10 3.08 -6.18
C TRP A 278 5.80 2.61 -6.81
N VAL A 279 5.50 3.14 -7.99
CA VAL A 279 4.23 2.99 -8.69
C VAL A 279 4.41 2.00 -9.82
N THR A 280 3.69 0.87 -9.75
CA THR A 280 3.58 -0.12 -10.81
C THR A 280 2.21 0.00 -11.46
N LEU A 281 2.17 0.28 -12.76
CA LEU A 281 0.95 0.41 -13.57
C LEU A 281 1.18 -0.23 -14.95
N GLU A 282 0.10 -0.47 -15.69
CA GLU A 282 0.20 -0.79 -17.12
C GLU A 282 0.98 0.33 -17.85
N GLU A 283 1.87 -0.06 -18.77
CA GLU A 283 2.79 0.85 -19.46
C GLU A 283 2.09 2.06 -20.10
N LYS A 284 0.92 1.84 -20.72
CA LYS A 284 0.12 2.91 -21.32
C LYS A 284 -0.38 3.92 -20.27
N GLN A 285 -0.85 3.43 -19.11
CA GLN A 285 -1.35 4.27 -18.02
C GLN A 285 -0.19 5.05 -17.38
N MET A 286 0.95 4.39 -17.15
CA MET A 286 2.15 5.05 -16.64
C MET A 286 2.62 6.18 -17.57
N ALA A 287 2.64 5.95 -18.89
CA ALA A 287 3.09 6.94 -19.86
C ALA A 287 2.23 8.22 -19.87
N ILE A 288 0.97 8.12 -19.46
CA ILE A 288 0.06 9.26 -19.28
C ILE A 288 0.34 9.94 -17.94
N LEU A 289 0.44 9.16 -16.85
CA LEU A 289 0.74 9.68 -15.51
C LEU A 289 2.07 10.45 -15.48
N GLU A 290 3.11 9.95 -16.16
CA GLU A 290 4.43 10.60 -16.29
C GLU A 290 4.39 11.94 -17.05
N LYS A 291 3.26 12.30 -17.66
CA LYS A 291 3.06 13.56 -18.40
C LYS A 291 1.97 14.44 -17.80
N ASP A 292 1.30 13.99 -16.73
CA ASP A 292 0.22 14.73 -16.10
C ASP A 292 0.80 15.94 -15.34
N PRO A 293 0.52 17.19 -15.77
CA PRO A 293 1.09 18.37 -15.13
C PRO A 293 0.55 18.61 -13.72
N LYS A 294 -0.72 18.23 -13.44
CA LYS A 294 -1.31 18.35 -12.10
C LYS A 294 -0.64 17.36 -11.14
N PHE A 295 -0.33 16.15 -11.61
CA PHE A 295 0.45 15.16 -10.85
C PHE A 295 1.89 15.62 -10.60
N LEU A 296 2.59 16.04 -11.66
CA LEU A 296 4.00 16.45 -11.61
C LEU A 296 4.25 17.74 -10.83
N ALA A 297 3.22 18.54 -10.57
CA ALA A 297 3.31 19.69 -9.67
C ALA A 297 3.68 19.29 -8.23
N PHE A 298 3.39 18.05 -7.82
CA PHE A 298 3.65 17.55 -6.46
C PHE A 298 4.65 16.38 -6.43
N ALA A 299 4.89 15.73 -7.56
CA ALA A 299 5.68 14.52 -7.67
C ALA A 299 6.91 14.71 -8.57
N SER A 300 8.10 14.46 -8.04
CA SER A 300 9.35 14.48 -8.83
C SER A 300 9.65 13.09 -9.42
N PRO A 301 9.75 12.92 -10.75
CA PRO A 301 10.08 11.64 -11.36
C PRO A 301 11.54 11.25 -11.13
N ASN A 302 11.75 10.15 -10.42
CA ASN A 302 13.04 9.48 -10.23
C ASN A 302 14.26 10.41 -9.97
N PRO A 303 14.20 11.41 -9.06
CA PRO A 303 15.33 12.28 -8.76
C PRO A 303 16.47 11.47 -8.10
N PRO A 304 17.74 11.87 -8.22
CA PRO A 304 18.85 11.15 -7.59
C PRO A 304 18.59 10.84 -6.10
N ALA A 305 18.91 9.61 -5.68
CA ALA A 305 18.70 9.16 -4.30
C ALA A 305 19.47 10.00 -3.25
N LEU A 306 20.52 10.67 -3.70
CA LEU A 306 21.28 11.66 -2.98
C LEU A 306 21.16 12.98 -3.73
N GLN A 307 20.53 13.98 -3.11
CA GLN A 307 20.87 15.36 -3.46
C GLN A 307 22.31 15.54 -3.01
N ALA A 308 23.19 16.04 -3.89
CA ALA A 308 24.54 16.38 -3.53
C ALA A 308 24.48 17.29 -2.31
N CYS A 309 24.85 16.78 -1.14
CA CYS A 309 25.19 17.64 -0.03
C CYS A 309 26.44 18.39 -0.48
N ASP A 310 26.40 19.72 -0.48
CA ASP A 310 27.57 20.60 -0.67
C ASP A 310 28.66 20.42 0.44
N VAL A 311 28.69 19.26 1.12
CA VAL A 311 29.56 18.97 2.27
C VAL A 311 30.40 17.72 2.04
N CYS A 312 30.62 17.32 0.79
CA CYS A 312 31.63 16.30 0.45
C CYS A 312 32.56 16.78 -0.69
N VAL A 313 33.16 17.95 -0.51
CA VAL A 313 34.43 18.30 -1.17
C VAL A 313 35.40 18.73 -0.09
N SER A 314 35.94 17.75 0.65
CA SER A 314 37.19 17.86 1.45
C SER A 314 37.47 16.53 2.15
N ILE A 315 38.04 15.56 1.43
CA ILE A 315 39.06 14.64 1.95
C ILE A 315 40.14 14.54 0.87
#